data_AF-A0A523D0L8-F1
#
_entry.id   AF-A0A523D0L8-F1
#
_cell.length_a   1.000
_cell.length_b   1.000
_cell.length_c   1.000
_cell.angle_alpha   90.00
_cell.angle_beta   90.00
_cell.angle_gamma   90.00
#
_symmetry.space_group_name_H-M   'P 1'
#
loop_
_entity.id
_entity.type
_entity.pdbx_description
1 polymer ?
#
loop_
_entity_poly.entity_id
_entity_poly.type
_entity_poly.pdbx_seq_one_letter_code
_entity_poly.pdbx_strand_id
1 'polypeptide(L)'
;MQHARVWLAAAAAVVLVFGLTGAHAKTIQLSAAEIRIELNATDLDAGIQIFLDGEGWDRMIGIDPDGNTILDISAVGSIGIQGITELFFESAEPSLEEQSLEELFELFPEGIYKFEGTTTEGDVLKGRARLTHALPDGPELVLPEEDADEVDPDNTVIEWELVDDPAGSRIIGYMIIVERETGGLRVFSADVGPETTSVTVPPEFMASGTAYKFEVLAIEASGNQTISEREFETD
;
A
#
# COMPACT_ATOMS: atom_id res chain seq x y z
N MET A 1 31.58 81.39 -25.85
CA MET A 1 32.36 80.51 -24.96
C MET A 1 31.46 80.18 -23.77
N GLN A 2 30.93 78.96 -23.77
CA GLN A 2 30.03 78.41 -22.74
C GLN A 2 30.84 78.08 -21.49
N HIS A 3 30.35 78.47 -20.31
CA HIS A 3 30.75 77.80 -19.07
C HIS A 3 29.50 77.42 -18.28
N ALA A 4 29.38 76.10 -18.11
CA ALA A 4 28.24 75.36 -17.64
C ALA A 4 28.02 75.53 -16.13
N ARG A 5 26.74 75.53 -15.75
CA ARG A 5 26.30 75.36 -14.36
C ARG A 5 26.44 73.89 -13.97
N VAL A 6 27.32 73.59 -13.02
CA VAL A 6 27.43 72.25 -12.41
C VAL A 6 26.41 72.16 -11.28
N TRP A 7 25.48 71.23 -11.41
CA TRP A 7 24.56 70.83 -10.35
C TRP A 7 25.25 69.77 -9.47
N LEU A 8 25.28 69.98 -8.15
CA LEU A 8 25.58 68.91 -7.19
C LEU A 8 24.38 67.96 -7.16
N ALA A 9 24.53 66.76 -7.71
CA ALA A 9 23.60 65.67 -7.47
C ALA A 9 24.01 64.98 -6.15
N ALA A 10 23.14 65.04 -5.14
CA ALA A 10 23.25 64.22 -3.95
C ALA A 10 22.85 62.78 -4.32
N ALA A 11 23.80 61.84 -4.24
CA ALA A 11 23.52 60.42 -4.41
C ALA A 11 22.92 59.87 -3.10
N ALA A 12 21.61 59.61 -3.08
CA ALA A 12 20.99 58.84 -2.02
C ALA A 12 21.31 57.35 -2.24
N ALA A 13 22.09 56.77 -1.34
CA ALA A 13 22.30 55.32 -1.30
C ALA A 13 21.01 54.65 -0.79
N VAL A 14 20.28 53.99 -1.68
CA VAL A 14 19.19 53.09 -1.30
C VAL A 14 19.82 51.78 -0.87
N VAL A 15 19.85 51.52 0.43
CA VAL A 15 20.13 50.19 0.97
C VAL A 15 18.84 49.37 0.83
N LEU A 16 18.79 48.53 -0.21
CA LEU A 16 17.78 47.49 -0.35
C LEU A 16 18.07 46.38 0.67
N VAL A 17 17.39 46.43 1.81
CA VAL A 17 17.30 45.27 2.70
C VAL A 17 16.34 44.29 2.05
N PHE A 18 16.87 43.26 1.39
CA PHE A 18 16.07 42.08 1.05
C PHE A 18 15.72 41.38 2.36
N GLY A 19 14.50 41.60 2.84
CA GLY A 19 13.90 40.74 3.84
C GLY A 19 13.72 39.36 3.21
N LEU A 20 14.62 38.43 3.51
CA LEU A 20 14.35 37.00 3.36
C LEU A 20 13.28 36.64 4.39
N THR A 21 12.02 36.89 4.07
CA THR A 21 10.92 36.20 4.74
C THR A 21 11.02 34.76 4.30
N GLY A 22 11.77 33.94 5.05
CA GLY A 22 11.73 32.49 4.87
C GLY A 22 10.28 32.05 5.08
N ALA A 23 9.64 31.57 4.02
CA ALA A 23 8.39 30.84 4.19
C ALA A 23 8.71 29.68 5.15
N HIS A 24 7.99 29.61 6.27
CA HIS A 24 8.10 28.46 7.14
C HIS A 24 7.62 27.24 6.38
N ALA A 25 8.41 26.17 6.37
CA ALA A 25 8.00 24.87 5.87
C ALA A 25 6.65 24.50 6.49
N LYS A 26 5.67 24.21 5.64
CA LYS A 26 4.35 23.79 6.08
C LYS A 26 4.42 22.35 6.56
N THR A 27 3.46 21.96 7.39
CA THR A 27 3.23 20.55 7.71
C THR A 27 2.00 20.08 6.94
N ILE A 28 2.17 19.05 6.14
CA ILE A 28 1.18 18.45 5.24
C ILE A 28 0.95 17.02 5.74
N GLN A 29 -0.30 16.54 5.67
CA GLN A 29 -0.58 15.13 5.97
C GLN A 29 -0.48 14.32 4.69
N LEU A 30 0.05 13.09 4.80
CA LEU A 30 -0.13 12.10 3.75
C LEU A 30 -1.63 11.87 3.51
N SER A 31 -2.03 11.71 2.25
CA SER A 31 -3.40 11.35 1.85
C SER A 31 -3.75 9.96 2.36
N ALA A 32 -2.79 9.04 2.33
CA ALA A 32 -2.89 7.69 2.87
C ALA A 32 -1.59 7.29 3.58
N ALA A 33 -1.72 6.59 4.70
CA ALA A 33 -0.62 5.95 5.40
C ALA A 33 -1.14 4.68 6.05
N GLU A 34 -0.72 3.55 5.53
CA GLU A 34 -1.24 2.23 5.90
C GLU A 34 -0.08 1.28 6.19
N ILE A 35 -0.31 0.39 7.15
CA ILE A 35 0.55 -0.74 7.46
C ILE A 35 -0.38 -1.89 7.79
N ARG A 36 -0.10 -3.07 7.23
CA ARG A 36 -0.90 -4.27 7.44
C ARG A 36 -0.02 -5.51 7.43
N ILE A 37 -0.47 -6.53 8.13
CA ILE A 37 0.04 -7.90 8.01
C ILE A 37 -0.80 -8.61 6.94
N GLU A 38 -0.11 -9.32 6.05
CA GLU A 38 -0.71 -10.27 5.14
C GLU A 38 -0.24 -11.68 5.53
N LEU A 39 -1.18 -12.62 5.59
CA LEU A 39 -0.91 -14.03 5.86
C LEU A 39 -1.48 -14.84 4.68
N ASN A 40 -0.67 -15.64 4.00
CA ASN A 40 -1.18 -16.66 3.09
C ASN A 40 -1.47 -17.93 3.90
N ALA A 41 -2.74 -18.25 4.11
CA ALA A 41 -3.13 -19.45 4.85
C ALA A 41 -2.92 -20.75 4.07
N THR A 42 -2.76 -20.66 2.74
CA THR A 42 -2.50 -21.81 1.86
C THR A 42 -1.02 -22.17 1.88
N ASP A 43 -0.17 -21.19 1.63
CA ASP A 43 1.28 -21.37 1.54
C ASP A 43 2.00 -21.28 2.90
N LEU A 44 1.27 -20.82 3.93
CA LEU A 44 1.74 -20.67 5.29
C LEU A 44 2.98 -19.77 5.33
N ASP A 45 2.88 -18.57 4.78
CA ASP A 45 3.86 -17.48 4.92
C ASP A 45 3.14 -16.18 5.29
N ALA A 46 3.90 -15.20 5.78
CA ALA A 46 3.34 -13.92 6.19
C ALA A 46 4.34 -12.78 6.04
N GLY A 47 3.80 -11.59 5.78
CA GLY A 47 4.58 -10.39 5.52
C GLY A 47 3.93 -9.11 6.04
N ILE A 48 4.62 -8.00 5.78
CA ILE A 48 4.17 -6.64 6.08
C ILE A 48 4.09 -5.87 4.77
N GLN A 49 2.93 -5.25 4.55
CA GLN A 49 2.74 -4.29 3.49
C GLN A 49 2.57 -2.87 4.06
N ILE A 50 3.17 -1.90 3.38
CA ILE A 50 3.05 -0.47 3.68
C ILE A 50 2.65 0.27 2.41
N PHE A 51 1.62 1.12 2.54
CA PHE A 51 1.19 2.02 1.47
C PHE A 51 1.20 3.47 1.95
N LEU A 52 1.84 4.34 1.19
CA LEU A 52 1.93 5.78 1.43
C LEU A 52 1.51 6.54 0.18
N ASP A 53 0.61 7.51 0.33
CA ASP A 53 0.19 8.44 -0.72
C ASP A 53 0.26 9.88 -0.19
N GLY A 54 0.80 10.80 -0.98
CA GLY A 54 0.87 12.21 -0.64
C GLY A 54 1.36 13.11 -1.76
N GLU A 55 1.67 14.36 -1.39
CA GLU A 55 2.35 15.30 -2.29
C GLU A 55 3.76 14.81 -2.65
N GLY A 56 4.29 15.28 -3.79
CA GLY A 56 5.60 14.87 -4.30
C GLY A 56 6.74 15.09 -3.29
N TRP A 57 7.34 14.00 -2.84
CA TRP A 57 8.38 13.98 -1.82
C TRP A 57 9.72 13.43 -2.30
N ASP A 58 10.80 13.90 -1.68
CA ASP A 58 12.16 13.45 -1.96
C ASP A 58 12.78 12.64 -0.82
N ARG A 59 12.15 12.64 0.36
CA ARG A 59 12.53 11.78 1.48
C ARG A 59 11.32 11.29 2.27
N MET A 60 11.39 10.05 2.74
CA MET A 60 10.43 9.46 3.67
C MET A 60 11.13 8.58 4.71
N ILE A 61 10.83 8.79 5.99
CA ILE A 61 11.32 7.98 7.11
C ILE A 61 10.13 7.31 7.80
N GLY A 62 10.16 5.99 7.92
CA GLY A 62 9.21 5.20 8.71
C GLY A 62 9.78 4.87 10.09
N ILE A 63 8.98 5.08 11.13
CA ILE A 63 9.38 4.90 12.53
C ILE A 63 8.34 4.01 13.21
N ASP A 64 8.82 2.96 13.89
CA ASP A 64 7.99 2.01 14.64
C ASP A 64 7.45 2.62 15.97
N PRO A 65 6.58 1.89 16.69
CA PRO A 65 6.04 2.35 17.97
C PRO A 65 7.10 2.61 19.06
N ASP A 66 8.21 1.89 19.01
CA ASP A 66 9.31 1.98 19.98
C ASP A 66 10.30 3.12 19.64
N GLY A 67 10.16 3.72 18.45
CA GLY A 67 10.97 4.84 17.98
C GLY A 67 12.15 4.44 17.10
N ASN A 68 12.23 3.18 16.66
CA ASN A 68 13.27 2.74 15.73
C ASN A 68 12.88 3.07 14.29
N THR A 69 13.87 3.41 13.47
CA THR A 69 13.66 3.61 12.04
C THR A 69 13.59 2.26 11.32
N ILE A 70 12.50 2.02 10.61
CA ILE A 70 12.27 0.80 9.83
C ILE A 70 12.35 1.04 8.31
N LEU A 71 12.33 2.31 7.89
CA LEU A 71 12.37 2.72 6.49
C LEU A 71 13.06 4.09 6.38
N ASP A 72 14.01 4.26 5.47
CA ASP A 72 14.56 5.57 5.09
C ASP A 72 14.79 5.58 3.58
N ILE A 73 13.92 6.29 2.86
CA ILE A 73 13.94 6.38 1.41
C ILE A 73 14.34 7.79 1.03
N SER A 74 15.30 7.89 0.11
CA SER A 74 15.72 9.16 -0.48
C SER A 74 15.65 9.08 -2.00
N ALA A 75 14.81 9.91 -2.60
CA ALA A 75 14.79 10.12 -4.02
C ALA A 75 15.98 11.00 -4.45
N VAL A 76 16.66 10.61 -5.52
CA VAL A 76 17.85 11.32 -6.01
C VAL A 76 17.72 11.63 -7.51
N GLY A 77 18.54 12.57 -7.98
CA GLY A 77 18.57 12.96 -9.38
C GLY A 77 17.21 13.44 -9.88
N SER A 78 16.78 12.95 -11.05
CA SER A 78 15.52 13.38 -11.66
C SER A 78 14.29 13.05 -10.81
N ILE A 79 14.27 11.93 -10.07
CA ILE A 79 13.16 11.60 -9.17
C ILE A 79 13.15 12.53 -7.95
N GLY A 80 14.32 12.89 -7.41
CA GLY A 80 14.40 13.89 -6.33
C GLY A 80 13.92 15.29 -6.74
N ILE A 81 13.95 15.61 -8.05
CA ILE A 81 13.38 16.85 -8.58
C ILE A 81 11.87 16.71 -8.85
N GLN A 82 11.43 15.56 -9.36
CA GLN A 82 10.04 15.31 -9.73
C GLN A 82 9.13 15.02 -8.52
N GLY A 83 9.68 14.36 -7.49
CA GLY A 83 8.98 13.87 -6.32
C GLY A 83 8.33 12.50 -6.54
N ILE A 84 8.31 11.69 -5.48
CA ILE A 84 7.51 10.48 -5.36
C ILE A 84 6.18 10.89 -4.72
N THR A 85 5.05 10.50 -5.29
CA THR A 85 3.72 10.78 -4.70
C THR A 85 3.14 9.57 -3.99
N GLU A 86 3.53 8.37 -4.42
CA GLU A 86 2.99 7.11 -3.94
C GLU A 86 4.11 6.09 -3.75
N LEU A 87 4.01 5.27 -2.72
CA LEU A 87 4.90 4.15 -2.47
C LEU A 87 4.13 2.99 -1.88
N PHE A 88 4.21 1.85 -2.56
CA PHE A 88 3.88 0.54 -2.01
C PHE A 88 5.16 -0.24 -1.73
N PHE A 89 5.24 -0.85 -0.56
CA PHE A 89 6.32 -1.73 -0.14
C PHE A 89 5.74 -2.99 0.50
N GLU A 90 6.41 -4.10 0.26
CA GLU A 90 6.13 -5.40 0.84
C GLU A 90 7.44 -5.99 1.37
N SER A 91 7.39 -6.59 2.55
CA SER A 91 8.54 -7.29 3.12
C SER A 91 8.80 -8.62 2.39
N ALA A 92 9.93 -9.25 2.68
CA ALA A 92 10.02 -10.68 2.39
C ALA A 92 9.00 -11.45 3.25
N GLU A 93 8.55 -12.60 2.76
CA GLU A 93 7.55 -13.45 3.41
C GLU A 93 8.15 -14.85 3.60
N PRO A 94 8.95 -15.07 4.65
CA PRO A 94 9.41 -16.41 4.97
C PRO A 94 8.21 -17.30 5.33
N SER A 95 8.36 -18.60 5.07
CA SER A 95 7.37 -19.57 5.55
C SER A 95 7.25 -19.52 7.07
N LEU A 96 6.09 -19.89 7.61
CA LEU A 96 5.81 -19.95 9.04
C LEU A 96 6.66 -21.01 9.77
N GLU A 97 7.29 -21.93 9.03
CA GLU A 97 8.32 -22.83 9.56
C GLU A 97 9.67 -22.11 9.79
N GLU A 98 10.01 -21.13 8.96
CA GLU A 98 11.24 -20.35 9.03
C GLU A 98 11.11 -19.12 9.94
N GLN A 99 9.92 -18.52 9.98
CA GLN A 99 9.57 -17.39 10.82
C GLN A 99 8.12 -17.54 11.31
N SER A 100 7.94 -17.81 12.59
CA SER A 100 6.61 -17.88 13.18
C SER A 100 5.91 -16.51 13.22
N LEU A 101 4.57 -16.51 13.32
CA LEU A 101 3.81 -15.27 13.53
C LEU A 101 4.25 -14.53 14.80
N GLU A 102 4.61 -15.25 15.87
CA GLU A 102 5.11 -14.63 17.10
C GLU A 102 6.40 -13.84 16.86
N GLU A 103 7.34 -14.41 16.08
CA GLU A 103 8.58 -13.71 15.70
C GLU A 103 8.30 -12.52 14.78
N LEU A 104 7.36 -12.64 13.84
CA LEU A 104 6.92 -11.51 13.01
C LEU A 104 6.34 -10.38 13.87
N PHE A 105 5.50 -10.73 14.84
CA PHE A 105 4.86 -9.80 15.78
C PHE A 105 5.86 -9.10 16.69
N GLU A 106 6.96 -9.76 17.07
CA GLU A 106 8.07 -9.16 17.81
C GLU A 106 8.85 -8.15 16.95
N LEU A 107 9.04 -8.43 15.66
CA LEU A 107 9.68 -7.49 14.73
C LEU A 107 8.78 -6.28 14.41
N PHE A 108 7.47 -6.49 14.38
CA PHE A 108 6.47 -5.48 14.05
C PHE A 108 5.43 -5.34 15.18
N PRO A 109 5.79 -4.67 16.29
CA PRO A 109 4.91 -4.56 17.45
C PRO A 109 3.65 -3.76 17.14
N GLU A 110 2.54 -4.11 17.80
CA GLU A 110 1.31 -3.33 17.72
C GLU A 110 1.55 -1.87 18.15
N GLY A 111 0.92 -0.93 17.47
CA GLY A 111 1.02 0.47 17.84
C GLY A 111 0.88 1.43 16.68
N ILE A 112 1.34 2.67 16.90
CA ILE A 112 1.31 3.69 15.87
C ILE A 112 2.68 3.84 15.24
N TYR A 113 2.74 3.45 13.98
CA TYR A 113 3.84 3.74 13.07
C TYR A 113 3.70 5.18 12.57
N LYS A 114 4.83 5.88 12.45
CA LYS A 114 4.88 7.27 11.99
C LYS A 114 5.71 7.35 10.73
N PHE A 115 5.23 8.16 9.80
CA PHE A 115 5.93 8.46 8.57
C PHE A 115 6.23 9.96 8.54
N GLU A 116 7.49 10.33 8.41
CA GLU A 116 7.95 11.70 8.35
C GLU A 116 8.75 11.93 7.07
N GLY A 117 8.24 12.80 6.20
CA GLY A 117 8.81 13.05 4.89
C GLY A 117 9.12 14.52 4.63
N THR A 118 9.80 14.78 3.51
CA THR A 118 10.08 16.13 3.01
C THR A 118 9.66 16.22 1.54
N THR A 119 8.89 17.24 1.19
CA THR A 119 8.50 17.50 -0.21
C THR A 119 9.69 18.01 -1.00
N THR A 120 9.62 17.97 -2.33
CA THR A 120 10.64 18.59 -3.20
C THR A 120 10.75 20.11 -3.02
N GLU A 121 9.74 20.74 -2.40
CA GLU A 121 9.72 22.17 -2.06
C GLU A 121 10.21 22.45 -0.61
N GLY A 122 10.52 21.41 0.16
CA GLY A 122 11.01 21.52 1.54
C GLY A 122 9.92 21.59 2.61
N ASP A 123 8.66 21.32 2.27
CA ASP A 123 7.58 21.16 3.25
C ASP A 123 7.66 19.80 3.95
N VAL A 124 7.15 19.72 5.17
CA VAL A 124 7.17 18.48 5.98
C VAL A 124 5.90 17.67 5.71
N LEU A 125 6.05 16.39 5.40
CA LEU A 125 4.95 15.43 5.34
C LEU A 125 4.88 14.60 6.62
N LYS A 126 3.66 14.30 7.07
CA LYS A 126 3.41 13.39 8.19
C LYS A 126 2.30 12.40 7.87
N GLY A 127 2.53 11.14 8.19
CA GLY A 127 1.52 10.09 8.21
C GLY A 127 1.58 9.28 9.49
N ARG A 128 0.48 8.60 9.79
CA ARG A 128 0.39 7.67 10.92
C ARG A 128 -0.47 6.49 10.50
N ALA A 129 0.02 5.29 10.77
CA ALA A 129 -0.72 4.05 10.57
C ALA A 129 -0.74 3.27 11.88
N ARG A 130 -1.85 2.58 12.16
CA ARG A 130 -1.94 1.68 13.32
C ARG A 130 -1.79 0.25 12.84
N LEU A 131 -0.83 -0.47 13.39
CA LEU A 131 -0.76 -1.93 13.25
C LEU A 131 -1.41 -2.57 14.47
N THR A 132 -2.21 -3.61 14.22
CA THR A 132 -2.69 -4.56 15.23
C THR A 132 -2.23 -5.96 14.84
N HIS A 133 -2.31 -6.92 15.74
CA HIS A 133 -2.08 -8.34 15.44
C HIS A 133 -3.38 -9.12 15.30
N ALA A 134 -4.52 -8.43 15.09
CA ALA A 134 -5.76 -9.08 14.73
C ALA A 134 -5.65 -9.61 13.29
N LEU A 135 -5.64 -10.94 13.13
CA LEU A 135 -5.61 -11.60 11.84
C LEU A 135 -6.91 -12.40 11.66
N PRO A 136 -7.64 -12.21 10.54
CA PRO A 136 -8.70 -13.11 10.13
C PRO A 136 -8.22 -14.56 10.01
N ASP A 137 -9.14 -15.52 10.08
CA ASP A 137 -8.87 -16.85 9.56
C ASP A 137 -8.84 -16.82 8.03
N GLY A 138 -8.16 -17.79 7.40
CA GLY A 138 -8.17 -17.94 5.95
C GLY A 138 -9.57 -18.27 5.41
N PRO A 139 -10.04 -17.62 4.33
CA PRO A 139 -11.31 -17.97 3.71
C PRO A 139 -11.39 -19.44 3.28
N GLU A 140 -12.46 -20.14 3.67
CA GLU A 140 -12.70 -21.50 3.16
C GLU A 140 -13.26 -21.43 1.73
N LEU A 141 -12.49 -21.90 0.75
CA LEU A 141 -12.84 -21.80 -0.67
C LEU A 141 -13.79 -22.92 -1.10
N VAL A 142 -14.97 -22.53 -1.60
CA VAL A 142 -16.05 -23.44 -2.04
C VAL A 142 -15.97 -23.70 -3.55
N LEU A 143 -15.97 -22.64 -4.37
CA LEU A 143 -15.89 -22.74 -5.83
C LEU A 143 -14.74 -21.89 -6.41
N PRO A 144 -14.13 -22.34 -7.52
CA PRO A 144 -14.22 -23.68 -8.09
C PRO A 144 -13.73 -24.78 -7.13
N GLU A 145 -14.31 -25.98 -7.19
CA GLU A 145 -13.86 -27.12 -6.37
C GLU A 145 -12.43 -27.53 -6.78
N GLU A 146 -11.63 -28.04 -5.83
CA GLU A 146 -10.22 -28.42 -6.05
C GLU A 146 -10.03 -29.46 -7.17
N ASP A 147 -10.99 -30.38 -7.33
CA ASP A 147 -10.97 -31.44 -8.35
C ASP A 147 -12.06 -31.25 -9.42
N ALA A 148 -12.51 -30.02 -9.68
CA ALA A 148 -13.49 -29.76 -10.74
C ALA A 148 -12.92 -30.19 -12.10
N ASP A 149 -13.63 -31.05 -12.84
CA ASP A 149 -13.13 -31.62 -14.11
C ASP A 149 -12.71 -30.51 -15.09
N GLU A 150 -13.57 -29.53 -15.37
CA GLU A 150 -13.27 -28.28 -16.09
C GLU A 150 -14.32 -27.20 -15.68
N VAL A 151 -13.92 -25.92 -15.59
CA VAL A 151 -14.79 -24.77 -15.24
C VAL A 151 -15.29 -24.00 -16.47
N ASP A 152 -16.61 -23.82 -16.59
CA ASP A 152 -17.22 -23.04 -17.69
C ASP A 152 -16.69 -21.58 -17.70
N PRO A 153 -15.92 -21.17 -18.73
CA PRO A 153 -15.38 -19.81 -18.81
C PRO A 153 -16.45 -18.74 -19.01
N ASP A 154 -17.64 -19.10 -19.50
CA ASP A 154 -18.75 -18.16 -19.70
C ASP A 154 -19.55 -17.90 -18.40
N ASN A 155 -19.32 -18.71 -17.35
CA ASN A 155 -20.06 -18.65 -16.08
C ASN A 155 -19.18 -18.98 -14.86
N THR A 156 -17.92 -18.55 -14.87
CA THR A 156 -16.99 -18.77 -13.75
C THR A 156 -17.42 -17.99 -12.50
N VAL A 157 -17.53 -18.69 -11.37
CA VAL A 157 -17.88 -18.13 -10.06
C VAL A 157 -16.80 -18.51 -9.06
N ILE A 158 -16.30 -17.51 -8.33
CA ILE A 158 -15.48 -17.70 -7.13
C ILE A 158 -16.43 -17.62 -5.93
N GLU A 159 -16.42 -18.63 -5.06
CA GLU A 159 -17.27 -18.71 -3.86
C GLU A 159 -16.45 -19.17 -2.66
N TRP A 160 -16.72 -18.58 -1.49
CA TRP A 160 -16.07 -18.89 -0.22
C TRP A 160 -17.07 -18.82 0.93
N GLU A 161 -16.75 -19.40 2.08
CA GLU A 161 -17.56 -19.27 3.30
C GLU A 161 -17.28 -17.94 4.02
N LEU A 162 -18.25 -17.46 4.82
CA LEU A 162 -18.04 -16.28 5.66
C LEU A 162 -16.93 -16.54 6.70
N VAL A 163 -16.01 -15.59 6.81
CA VAL A 163 -14.97 -15.58 7.84
C VAL A 163 -15.48 -14.85 9.09
N ASP A 164 -15.27 -15.46 10.26
CA ASP A 164 -15.63 -14.88 11.55
C ASP A 164 -14.75 -13.66 11.90
N ASP A 165 -15.30 -12.74 12.69
CA ASP A 165 -14.55 -11.58 13.19
C ASP A 165 -13.35 -12.03 14.07
N PRO A 166 -12.12 -11.61 13.77
CA PRO A 166 -10.98 -11.91 14.62
C PRO A 166 -11.05 -11.11 15.94
N ALA A 167 -10.35 -11.59 16.97
CA ALA A 167 -10.40 -10.99 18.29
C ALA A 167 -10.00 -9.50 18.27
N GLY A 168 -10.94 -8.62 18.62
CA GLY A 168 -10.68 -7.18 18.72
C GLY A 168 -10.80 -6.40 17.41
N SER A 169 -11.15 -7.07 16.31
CA SER A 169 -11.48 -6.41 15.04
C SER A 169 -12.74 -7.01 14.41
N ARG A 170 -13.08 -6.56 13.21
CA ARG A 170 -14.21 -7.05 12.42
C ARG A 170 -13.82 -7.19 10.96
N ILE A 171 -14.39 -8.16 10.25
CA ILE A 171 -14.28 -8.23 8.80
C ILE A 171 -15.02 -7.04 8.19
N ILE A 172 -14.36 -6.35 7.27
CA ILE A 172 -14.91 -5.18 6.56
C ILE A 172 -15.13 -5.42 5.08
N GLY A 173 -14.56 -6.50 4.54
CA GLY A 173 -14.74 -6.88 3.16
C GLY A 173 -13.85 -8.06 2.78
N TYR A 174 -13.97 -8.42 1.51
CA TYR A 174 -13.09 -9.38 0.86
C TYR A 174 -12.52 -8.76 -0.41
N MET A 175 -11.30 -9.16 -0.77
CA MET A 175 -10.73 -8.91 -2.09
C MET A 175 -10.57 -10.23 -2.82
N ILE A 176 -11.02 -10.26 -4.07
CA ILE A 176 -10.89 -11.43 -4.95
C ILE A 176 -9.88 -11.05 -6.00
N ILE A 177 -8.87 -11.89 -6.21
CA ILE A 177 -7.89 -11.76 -7.28
C ILE A 177 -7.97 -13.02 -8.13
N VAL A 178 -8.05 -12.86 -9.45
CA VAL A 178 -7.98 -13.97 -10.41
C VAL A 178 -6.87 -13.67 -11.40
N GLU A 179 -5.90 -14.54 -11.44
CA GLU A 179 -4.68 -14.39 -12.21
C GLU A 179 -4.60 -15.40 -13.35
N ARG A 180 -4.06 -14.93 -14.47
CA ARG A 180 -3.68 -15.78 -15.59
C ARG A 180 -2.26 -15.46 -16.01
N GLU A 181 -1.37 -16.43 -15.88
CA GLU A 181 0.02 -16.28 -16.33
C GLU A 181 0.22 -16.63 -17.81
N THR A 182 -0.65 -17.48 -18.36
CA THR A 182 -0.54 -17.95 -19.75
C THR A 182 -0.65 -16.77 -20.73
N GLY A 183 0.43 -16.55 -21.48
CA GLY A 183 0.53 -15.42 -22.42
C GLY A 183 0.87 -14.08 -21.76
N GLY A 184 1.33 -14.10 -20.51
CA GLY A 184 1.67 -12.94 -19.68
C GLY A 184 0.62 -12.70 -18.59
N LEU A 185 1.08 -12.22 -17.44
CA LEU A 185 0.23 -11.96 -16.27
C LEU A 185 -0.93 -11.03 -16.63
N ARG A 186 -2.14 -11.49 -16.34
CA ARG A 186 -3.36 -10.70 -16.32
C ARG A 186 -4.06 -10.92 -15.00
N VAL A 187 -4.61 -9.85 -14.46
CA VAL A 187 -5.27 -9.85 -13.16
C VAL A 187 -6.66 -9.26 -13.31
N PHE A 188 -7.66 -9.98 -12.82
CA PHE A 188 -8.95 -9.44 -12.45
C PHE A 188 -8.98 -9.28 -10.93
N SER A 189 -9.44 -8.14 -10.44
CA SER A 189 -9.56 -7.89 -9.01
C SER A 189 -10.90 -7.22 -8.68
N ALA A 190 -11.48 -7.60 -7.56
CA ALA A 190 -12.73 -7.04 -7.06
C ALA A 190 -12.75 -6.94 -5.53
N ASP A 191 -13.03 -5.74 -5.01
CA ASP A 191 -13.33 -5.50 -3.61
C ASP A 191 -14.84 -5.63 -3.35
N VAL A 192 -15.24 -6.41 -2.35
CA VAL A 192 -16.64 -6.65 -1.98
C VAL A 192 -16.88 -6.44 -0.49
N GLY A 193 -18.15 -6.22 -0.13
CA GLY A 193 -18.55 -6.01 1.27
C GLY A 193 -18.45 -7.29 2.12
N PRO A 194 -18.54 -7.16 3.46
CA PRO A 194 -18.26 -8.25 4.40
C PRO A 194 -19.33 -9.35 4.42
N GLU A 195 -20.48 -9.13 3.78
CA GLU A 195 -21.58 -10.09 3.66
C GLU A 195 -21.58 -10.80 2.28
N THR A 196 -20.66 -10.44 1.40
CA THR A 196 -20.53 -11.07 0.08
C THR A 196 -19.65 -12.30 0.21
N THR A 197 -20.10 -13.41 -0.37
CA THR A 197 -19.38 -14.71 -0.38
C THR A 197 -19.18 -15.27 -1.78
N SER A 198 -19.53 -14.51 -2.83
CA SER A 198 -19.27 -14.92 -4.21
C SER A 198 -19.12 -13.76 -5.18
N VAL A 199 -18.34 -14.00 -6.23
CA VAL A 199 -18.12 -13.09 -7.36
C VAL A 199 -18.13 -13.88 -8.66
N THR A 200 -18.88 -13.38 -9.66
CA THR A 200 -18.78 -13.87 -11.04
C THR A 200 -17.62 -13.19 -11.74
N VAL A 201 -16.71 -13.97 -12.32
CA VAL A 201 -15.60 -13.43 -13.12
C VAL A 201 -16.11 -13.10 -14.52
N PRO A 202 -15.81 -11.92 -15.08
CA PRO A 202 -16.29 -11.56 -16.42
C PRO A 202 -15.83 -12.56 -17.49
N PRO A 203 -16.72 -13.06 -18.35
CA PRO A 203 -16.36 -14.04 -19.38
C PRO A 203 -15.34 -13.47 -20.39
N GLU A 204 -15.26 -12.15 -20.56
CA GLU A 204 -14.25 -11.51 -21.41
C GLU A 204 -12.82 -11.59 -20.84
N PHE A 205 -12.68 -11.86 -19.54
CA PHE A 205 -11.40 -12.14 -18.89
C PHE A 205 -11.01 -13.61 -19.06
N MET A 206 -12.00 -14.50 -18.96
CA MET A 206 -11.84 -15.95 -19.08
C MET A 206 -11.54 -16.37 -20.53
N ALA A 207 -10.95 -17.55 -20.66
CA ALA A 207 -10.58 -18.15 -21.93
C ALA A 207 -10.56 -19.66 -21.76
N SER A 208 -11.14 -20.39 -22.70
CA SER A 208 -11.16 -21.86 -22.69
C SER A 208 -9.79 -22.51 -22.62
N GLY A 209 -9.74 -23.73 -22.07
CA GLY A 209 -8.53 -24.55 -21.97
C GLY A 209 -7.34 -23.83 -21.32
N THR A 210 -7.60 -23.03 -20.28
CA THR A 210 -6.61 -22.14 -19.67
C THR A 210 -6.60 -22.30 -18.15
N ALA A 211 -5.40 -22.39 -17.58
CA ALA A 211 -5.19 -22.39 -16.14
C ALA A 211 -5.22 -20.97 -15.55
N TYR A 212 -5.85 -20.86 -14.39
CA TYR A 212 -5.95 -19.66 -13.57
C TYR A 212 -5.60 -19.99 -12.12
N LYS A 213 -5.09 -19.00 -11.40
CA LYS A 213 -5.01 -19.00 -9.94
C LYS A 213 -6.02 -17.97 -9.43
N PHE A 214 -6.71 -18.26 -8.34
CA PHE A 214 -7.49 -17.24 -7.66
C PHE A 214 -7.16 -17.20 -6.18
N GLU A 215 -7.34 -16.01 -5.61
CA GLU A 215 -7.09 -15.69 -4.23
C GLU A 215 -8.34 -15.00 -3.67
N VAL A 216 -8.74 -15.37 -2.46
CA VAL A 216 -9.73 -14.65 -1.67
C VAL A 216 -9.04 -14.16 -0.41
N LEU A 217 -9.08 -12.86 -0.18
CA LEU A 217 -8.51 -12.21 0.98
C LEU A 217 -9.63 -11.77 1.90
N ALA A 218 -9.67 -12.26 3.14
CA ALA A 218 -10.49 -11.67 4.19
C ALA A 218 -9.75 -10.45 4.78
N ILE A 219 -10.43 -9.30 4.87
CA ILE A 219 -9.82 -8.05 5.31
C ILE A 219 -10.53 -7.55 6.56
N GLU A 220 -9.77 -7.38 7.66
CA GLU A 220 -10.30 -6.81 8.89
C GLU A 220 -10.14 -5.28 8.97
N ALA A 221 -10.82 -4.64 9.92
CA ALA A 221 -10.97 -3.19 10.00
C ALA A 221 -9.67 -2.37 10.12
N SER A 222 -8.56 -2.95 10.55
CA SER A 222 -7.24 -2.29 10.57
C SER A 222 -6.48 -2.42 9.25
N GLY A 223 -6.94 -3.31 8.37
CA GLY A 223 -6.37 -3.56 7.05
C GLY A 223 -5.53 -4.83 6.97
N ASN A 224 -5.28 -5.53 8.08
CA ASN A 224 -4.68 -6.85 8.04
C ASN A 224 -5.58 -7.79 7.24
N GLN A 225 -4.94 -8.73 6.56
CA GLN A 225 -5.64 -9.62 5.66
C GLN A 225 -5.06 -11.02 5.66
N THR A 226 -5.90 -11.98 5.32
CA THR A 226 -5.51 -13.39 5.22
C THR A 226 -6.05 -13.95 3.93
N ILE A 227 -5.14 -14.56 3.16
CA ILE A 227 -5.38 -15.10 1.83
C ILE A 227 -5.67 -16.59 1.93
N SER A 228 -6.59 -17.07 1.10
CA SER A 228 -6.63 -18.46 0.67
C SER A 228 -6.67 -18.51 -0.85
N GLU A 229 -5.96 -19.46 -1.43
CA GLU A 229 -5.76 -19.53 -2.87
C GLU A 229 -5.96 -20.94 -3.43
N ARG A 230 -6.31 -21.01 -4.70
CA ARG A 230 -6.51 -22.28 -5.42
C ARG A 230 -6.32 -22.07 -6.92
N GLU A 231 -5.83 -23.10 -7.60
CA GLU A 231 -5.76 -23.16 -9.06
C GLU A 231 -6.99 -23.84 -9.65
N PHE A 232 -7.37 -23.46 -10.86
CA PHE A 232 -8.38 -24.16 -11.65
C PHE A 232 -8.13 -24.01 -13.16
N GLU A 233 -8.70 -24.92 -13.94
CA GLU A 233 -8.67 -24.87 -15.40
C GLU A 233 -10.09 -24.78 -15.97
N THR A 234 -10.23 -24.11 -17.11
CA THR A 234 -11.50 -23.98 -17.83
C THR A 234 -11.60 -24.94 -19.01
N ASP A 235 -12.82 -25.34 -19.39
CA ASP A 235 -13.15 -26.17 -20.58
C ASP A 235 -12.70 -25.56 -21.91
#